data_AF-A0A9P6Z3M5-F1
#
_entry.id   AF-A0A9P6Z3M5-F1
#
_cell.length_a   1.000
_cell.length_b   1.000
_cell.length_c   1.000
_cell.angle_alpha   90.00
_cell.angle_beta   90.00
_cell.angle_gamma   90.00
#
_symmetry.space_group_name_H-M   'P 1'
#
loop_
_entity.id
_entity.type
_entity.pdbx_description
1 polymer ?
#
loop_
_entity_poly.entity_id
_entity_poly.type
_entity_poly.pdbx_seq_one_letter_code
_entity_poly.pdbx_strand_id
1 'polypeptide(L)'
;MYDKEGFNEMLCQSILNFLTEHSAPPSPRYNKDMFTKKFITPLLSPFLKETKYFKLFGNDEHSEGSKERRGAHGRVPDGGVKVVYKEHGQQILLMEIKSPKVISEDKIYHPDFTKLANLMKDEVDLMLSKDFPEDTPVFGILVGGHNGRVFVMDLVYTKIYRLFEIGSFLIPHNPKDLNRLDDVFDTMVKLNALMGASAAKCLKVLQVKSSPGTPPRRRQLYMKHKSSAIVQWLEYRKTIFKCLSYYVYY
;
A
#
# COMPACT_ATOMS: atom_id res chain seq x y z
N MET A 1 4.84 -8.57 12.54
CA MET A 1 6.13 -8.02 12.05
C MET A 1 6.99 -9.22 11.77
N TYR A 2 7.42 -9.42 10.53
CA TYR A 2 8.18 -10.61 10.13
C TYR A 2 9.62 -10.49 10.62
N ASP A 3 10.20 -11.60 11.08
CA ASP A 3 11.63 -11.72 11.30
C ASP A 3 12.37 -11.92 9.96
N LYS A 4 13.70 -12.01 10.02
CA LYS A 4 14.57 -12.12 8.84
C LYS A 4 14.32 -13.42 8.05
N GLU A 5 13.85 -14.48 8.72
CA GLU A 5 13.53 -15.78 8.11
C GLU A 5 12.20 -15.73 7.35
N GLY A 6 11.14 -15.19 7.97
CA GLY A 6 9.86 -14.98 7.30
C GLY A 6 9.95 -14.03 6.11
N PHE A 7 10.97 -13.15 6.08
CA PHE A 7 11.27 -12.32 4.93
C PHE A 7 11.81 -13.10 3.73
N ASN A 8 12.85 -13.91 3.93
CA ASN A 8 13.43 -14.74 2.86
C ASN A 8 12.39 -15.70 2.30
N GLU A 9 11.49 -16.23 3.14
CA GLU A 9 10.37 -17.07 2.72
C GLU A 9 9.41 -16.32 1.78
N MET A 10 9.07 -15.05 2.08
CA MET A 10 8.22 -14.23 1.20
C MET A 10 8.87 -13.99 -0.16
N LEU A 11 10.18 -13.70 -0.19
CA LEU A 11 10.92 -13.51 -1.45
C LEU A 11 10.92 -14.78 -2.29
N CYS A 12 11.31 -15.92 -1.68
CA CYS A 12 11.31 -17.21 -2.35
C CYS A 12 9.92 -17.57 -2.88
N GLN A 13 8.86 -17.31 -2.10
CA GLN A 13 7.50 -17.57 -2.54
C GLN A 13 7.08 -16.67 -3.71
N SER A 14 7.43 -15.37 -3.69
CA SER A 14 7.17 -14.45 -4.81
C SER A 14 7.87 -14.93 -6.09
N ILE A 15 9.14 -15.32 -6.00
CA ILE A 15 9.92 -15.83 -7.13
C ILE A 15 9.30 -17.12 -7.66
N LEU A 16 9.02 -18.08 -6.78
CA LEU A 16 8.42 -19.37 -7.18
C LEU A 16 7.08 -19.15 -7.87
N ASN A 17 6.17 -18.38 -7.26
CA ASN A 17 4.86 -18.08 -7.85
C ASN A 17 5.00 -17.42 -9.22
N PHE A 18 5.92 -16.47 -9.35
CA PHE A 18 6.18 -15.78 -10.62
C PHE A 18 6.68 -16.75 -11.70
N LEU A 19 7.69 -17.57 -11.38
CA LEU A 19 8.28 -18.54 -12.31
C LEU A 19 7.27 -19.63 -12.73
N THR A 20 6.45 -20.12 -11.80
CA THR A 20 5.41 -21.12 -12.09
C THR A 20 4.42 -20.58 -13.13
N GLU A 21 3.95 -19.34 -12.97
CA GLU A 21 2.99 -18.72 -13.90
C GLU A 21 3.62 -18.33 -15.26
N HIS A 22 4.95 -18.14 -15.31
CA HIS A 22 5.71 -17.75 -16.52
C HIS A 22 6.26 -18.93 -17.33
N SER A 23 6.00 -20.16 -16.91
CA SER A 23 6.36 -21.37 -17.66
C SER A 23 5.52 -21.58 -18.93
N ALA A 24 4.41 -20.85 -19.09
CA ALA A 24 3.56 -20.89 -20.27
C ALA A 24 3.92 -19.77 -21.27
N PRO A 25 3.91 -20.04 -22.59
CA PRO A 25 4.30 -19.05 -23.59
C PRO A 25 3.42 -17.79 -23.49
N PRO A 26 4.02 -16.59 -23.63
CA PRO A 26 3.29 -15.35 -23.47
C PRO A 26 2.25 -15.20 -24.58
N SER A 27 0.98 -15.12 -24.20
CA SER A 27 -0.08 -14.74 -25.13
C SER A 27 0.02 -13.23 -25.37
N PRO A 28 0.07 -12.75 -26.63
CA PRO A 28 0.17 -11.32 -26.93
C PRO A 28 -1.09 -10.52 -26.52
N ARG A 29 -2.08 -11.16 -25.87
CA ARG A 29 -3.37 -10.54 -25.54
C ARG A 29 -3.75 -10.68 -24.06
N TYR A 30 -2.93 -10.25 -23.11
CA TYR A 30 -3.39 -10.13 -21.73
C TYR A 30 -4.48 -9.05 -21.60
N ASN A 31 -5.71 -9.45 -21.26
CA ASN A 31 -6.68 -8.52 -20.68
C ASN A 31 -6.29 -8.23 -19.22
N LYS A 32 -6.90 -7.20 -18.62
CA LYS A 32 -6.55 -6.77 -17.26
C LYS A 32 -6.61 -7.90 -16.23
N ASP A 33 -7.66 -8.70 -16.25
CA ASP A 33 -7.84 -9.77 -15.27
C ASP A 33 -6.75 -10.84 -15.37
N MET A 34 -6.38 -11.25 -16.59
CA MET A 34 -5.26 -12.17 -16.79
C MET A 34 -3.94 -11.55 -16.37
N PHE A 35 -3.73 -10.26 -16.65
CA PHE A 35 -2.51 -9.54 -16.23
C PHE A 35 -2.38 -9.50 -14.71
N THR A 36 -3.44 -9.12 -14.01
CA THR A 36 -3.48 -9.11 -12.54
C THR A 36 -3.20 -10.49 -11.98
N LYS A 37 -3.91 -11.53 -12.47
CA LYS A 37 -3.79 -12.89 -11.93
C LYS A 37 -2.43 -13.54 -12.19
N LYS A 38 -1.80 -13.28 -13.34
CA LYS A 38 -0.53 -13.94 -13.73
C LYS A 38 0.73 -13.20 -13.29
N PHE A 39 0.67 -11.88 -13.19
CA PHE A 39 1.86 -11.06 -12.93
C PHE A 39 1.78 -10.36 -11.58
N ILE A 40 0.65 -9.72 -11.27
CA ILE A 40 0.56 -8.84 -10.11
C ILE A 40 0.32 -9.61 -8.82
N THR A 41 -0.73 -10.44 -8.79
CA THR A 41 -1.08 -11.21 -7.60
C THR A 41 0.06 -12.13 -7.15
N PRO A 42 0.71 -12.92 -8.02
CA PRO A 42 1.83 -13.79 -7.64
C PRO A 42 3.00 -13.02 -7.01
N LEU A 43 3.28 -11.83 -7.55
CA LEU A 43 4.41 -11.00 -7.14
C LEU A 43 4.15 -10.28 -5.81
N LEU A 44 2.97 -9.67 -5.67
CA LEU A 44 2.65 -8.80 -4.54
C LEU A 44 2.01 -9.53 -3.35
N SER A 45 1.28 -10.64 -3.59
CA SER A 45 0.54 -11.33 -2.52
C SER A 45 1.39 -11.81 -1.35
N PRO A 46 2.67 -12.22 -1.51
CA PRO A 46 3.48 -12.60 -0.35
C PRO A 46 3.74 -11.44 0.61
N PHE A 47 3.73 -10.19 0.12
CA PHE A 47 3.86 -8.99 0.94
C PHE A 47 2.53 -8.51 1.54
N LEU A 48 1.42 -8.89 0.92
CA LEU A 48 0.05 -8.49 1.30
C LEU A 48 -0.73 -9.65 1.95
N LYS A 49 -0.03 -10.58 2.61
CA LYS A 49 -0.62 -11.76 3.26
C LYS A 49 -1.75 -11.37 4.21
N GLU A 50 -2.88 -12.07 4.07
CA GLU A 50 -3.97 -11.95 5.04
C GLU A 50 -3.52 -12.43 6.41
N THR A 51 -3.99 -11.73 7.43
CA THR A 51 -3.80 -12.15 8.82
C THR A 51 -5.11 -11.97 9.57
N LYS A 52 -5.10 -12.21 10.89
CA LYS A 52 -6.24 -11.94 11.75
C LYS A 52 -6.78 -10.51 11.62
N TYR A 53 -5.89 -9.53 11.38
CA TYR A 53 -6.24 -8.11 11.36
C TYR A 53 -6.07 -7.47 9.99
N PHE A 54 -5.48 -8.17 9.01
CA PHE A 54 -5.30 -7.67 7.66
C PHE A 54 -6.12 -8.51 6.70
N LYS A 55 -6.99 -7.84 5.94
CA LYS A 55 -7.83 -8.49 4.92
C LYS A 55 -7.63 -7.83 3.58
N LEU A 56 -7.53 -8.66 2.55
CA LEU A 56 -7.55 -8.19 1.18
C LEU A 56 -8.99 -7.88 0.79
N PHE A 57 -9.17 -6.90 -0.09
CA PHE A 57 -10.44 -6.66 -0.75
C PHE A 57 -10.22 -6.49 -2.24
N GLY A 58 -11.20 -6.94 -3.02
CA GLY A 58 -11.12 -7.00 -4.48
C GLY A 58 -11.87 -5.85 -5.16
N ASN A 59 -12.02 -5.99 -6.47
CA ASN A 59 -12.68 -5.05 -7.38
C ASN A 59 -14.22 -5.04 -7.31
N ASP A 60 -14.80 -5.69 -6.30
CA ASP A 60 -16.24 -5.71 -6.04
C ASP A 60 -16.63 -4.85 -4.82
N GLU A 61 -15.64 -4.40 -4.05
CA GLU A 61 -15.83 -3.56 -2.87
C GLU A 61 -15.52 -2.08 -3.18
N HIS A 62 -16.45 -1.17 -2.89
CA HIS A 62 -16.19 0.26 -2.99
C HIS A 62 -15.10 0.69 -2.01
N SER A 63 -14.35 1.74 -2.37
CA SER A 63 -13.62 2.49 -1.36
C SER A 63 -14.62 3.14 -0.40
N GLU A 64 -14.45 2.88 0.89
CA GLU A 64 -15.37 3.35 1.93
C GLU A 64 -15.38 4.87 1.99
N GLY A 65 -14.21 5.51 1.93
CA GLY A 65 -14.08 6.97 1.88
C GLY A 65 -14.71 7.56 0.63
N SER A 66 -14.53 6.89 -0.52
CA SER A 66 -15.15 7.35 -1.76
C SER A 66 -16.67 7.22 -1.72
N LYS A 67 -17.18 6.15 -1.12
CA LYS A 67 -18.62 5.91 -0.92
C LYS A 67 -19.22 6.91 0.08
N GLU A 68 -18.53 7.21 1.17
CA GLU A 68 -18.94 8.23 2.14
C GLU A 68 -19.13 9.59 1.46
N ARG A 69 -18.18 9.99 0.60
CA ARG A 69 -18.24 11.29 -0.08
C ARG A 69 -19.24 11.33 -1.25
N ARG A 70 -19.38 10.24 -2.00
CA ARG A 70 -20.13 10.21 -3.29
C ARG A 70 -21.45 9.44 -3.24
N GLY A 71 -21.79 8.83 -2.12
CA GLY A 71 -22.95 7.95 -1.97
C GLY A 71 -22.91 6.79 -2.96
N ALA A 72 -24.01 6.60 -3.71
CA ALA A 72 -24.16 5.54 -4.72
C ALA A 72 -23.10 5.58 -5.84
N HIS A 73 -22.40 6.70 -6.03
CA HIS A 73 -21.35 6.86 -7.04
C HIS A 73 -19.92 6.67 -6.49
N GLY A 74 -19.79 6.00 -5.34
CA GLY A 74 -18.50 5.62 -4.76
C GLY A 74 -17.61 4.90 -5.78
N ARG A 75 -16.32 5.20 -5.79
CA ARG A 75 -15.38 4.55 -6.72
C ARG A 75 -14.94 3.19 -6.18
N VAL A 76 -14.68 2.26 -7.08
CA VAL A 76 -14.17 0.92 -6.79
C VAL A 76 -12.70 0.87 -7.22
N PRO A 77 -11.76 0.60 -6.30
CA PRO A 77 -10.37 0.30 -6.65
C PRO A 77 -10.27 -1.11 -7.25
N ASP A 78 -9.11 -1.43 -7.84
CA ASP A 78 -8.84 -2.77 -8.36
C ASP A 78 -8.48 -3.79 -7.28
N GLY A 79 -8.16 -3.30 -6.09
CA GLY A 79 -8.04 -4.07 -4.86
C GLY A 79 -7.40 -3.25 -3.75
N GLY A 80 -7.08 -3.89 -2.64
CA GLY A 80 -6.39 -3.24 -1.55
C GLY A 80 -6.30 -4.06 -0.29
N VAL A 81 -5.90 -3.40 0.79
CA VAL A 81 -5.81 -4.00 2.13
C VAL A 81 -6.57 -3.14 3.13
N LYS A 82 -7.36 -3.80 3.97
CA LYS A 82 -8.06 -3.20 5.11
C LYS A 82 -7.63 -3.83 6.42
N VAL A 83 -7.58 -3.00 7.46
CA VAL A 83 -7.42 -3.43 8.84
C VAL A 83 -8.80 -3.74 9.41
N VAL A 84 -8.96 -4.89 10.03
CA VAL A 84 -10.25 -5.34 10.60
C VAL A 84 -10.12 -5.70 12.06
N TYR A 85 -11.14 -5.37 12.85
CA TYR A 85 -11.29 -5.82 14.23
C TYR A 85 -12.78 -5.93 14.57
N LYS A 86 -13.24 -7.15 14.89
CA LYS A 86 -14.66 -7.49 15.01
C LYS A 86 -15.44 -7.01 13.78
N GLU A 87 -16.56 -6.31 13.94
CA GLU A 87 -17.37 -5.74 12.85
C GLU A 87 -16.81 -4.45 12.24
N HIS A 88 -15.70 -3.91 12.74
CA HIS A 88 -15.14 -2.66 12.22
C HIS A 88 -13.97 -2.90 11.26
N GLY A 89 -13.92 -2.12 10.20
CA GLY A 89 -12.83 -2.12 9.22
C GLY A 89 -12.38 -0.71 8.83
N GLN A 90 -11.14 -0.60 8.39
CA GLN A 90 -10.60 0.61 7.77
C GLN A 90 -9.64 0.23 6.64
N GLN A 91 -9.91 0.73 5.42
CA GLN A 91 -9.02 0.55 4.28
C GLN A 91 -7.76 1.40 4.49
N ILE A 92 -6.59 0.82 4.26
CA ILE A 92 -5.28 1.46 4.45
C ILE A 92 -4.40 1.42 3.20
N LEU A 93 -4.68 0.52 2.26
CA LEU A 93 -4.00 0.40 0.98
C LEU A 93 -5.04 0.29 -0.12
N LEU A 94 -4.86 1.05 -1.20
CA LEU A 94 -5.68 0.99 -2.41
C LEU A 94 -4.78 0.67 -3.60
N MET A 95 -5.26 -0.16 -4.53
CA MET A 95 -4.50 -0.55 -5.72
C MET A 95 -5.29 -0.21 -6.98
N GLU A 96 -4.58 0.28 -7.98
CA GLU A 96 -5.13 0.58 -9.29
C GLU A 96 -4.24 -0.02 -10.37
N ILE A 97 -4.78 -0.94 -11.16
CA ILE A 97 -4.03 -1.83 -12.05
C ILE A 97 -4.56 -1.71 -13.48
N LYS A 98 -3.67 -1.37 -14.40
CA LYS A 98 -3.92 -1.36 -15.84
C LYS A 98 -2.99 -2.34 -16.54
N SER A 99 -3.53 -3.09 -17.50
CA SER A 99 -2.71 -3.96 -18.33
C SER A 99 -1.88 -3.14 -19.33
N PRO A 100 -0.78 -3.71 -19.85
CA PRO A 100 0.11 -3.03 -20.81
C PRO A 100 -0.61 -2.54 -22.07
N LYS A 101 -1.75 -3.12 -22.44
CA LYS A 101 -2.56 -2.71 -23.60
C LYS A 101 -3.10 -1.29 -23.51
N VAL A 102 -3.23 -0.74 -22.30
CA VAL A 102 -3.96 0.50 -22.04
C VAL A 102 -3.03 1.72 -21.99
N ILE A 103 -1.70 1.53 -22.00
CA ILE A 103 -0.78 2.57 -21.56
C ILE A 103 0.12 3.02 -22.71
N SER A 104 -0.11 4.26 -23.16
CA SER A 104 0.95 5.07 -23.73
C SER A 104 1.88 5.49 -22.59
N GLU A 105 3.16 5.14 -22.70
CA GLU A 105 4.18 5.17 -21.62
C GLU A 105 4.43 6.54 -20.97
N ASP A 106 3.91 7.62 -21.54
CA ASP A 106 4.04 8.96 -20.96
C ASP A 106 2.67 9.49 -20.53
N LYS A 107 2.50 9.71 -19.21
CA LYS A 107 2.00 10.98 -18.64
C LYS A 107 1.79 10.86 -17.13
N ILE A 108 2.44 11.77 -16.41
CA ILE A 108 2.13 12.19 -15.04
C ILE A 108 0.64 12.60 -14.89
N TYR A 109 -0.05 12.88 -16.01
CA TYR A 109 -1.48 13.16 -16.11
C TYR A 109 -2.35 11.94 -16.42
N HIS A 110 -1.95 10.74 -15.98
CA HIS A 110 -2.77 9.55 -16.18
C HIS A 110 -4.06 9.65 -15.34
N PRO A 111 -5.26 9.50 -15.93
CA PRO A 111 -6.53 9.54 -15.20
C PRO A 111 -6.56 8.59 -13.99
N ASP A 112 -5.82 7.48 -14.04
CA ASP A 112 -5.72 6.54 -12.92
C ASP A 112 -4.84 7.00 -11.77
N PHE A 113 -3.81 7.81 -12.03
CA PHE A 113 -3.07 8.46 -10.94
C PHE A 113 -4.02 9.40 -10.18
N THR A 114 -4.78 10.22 -10.91
CA THR A 114 -5.80 11.10 -10.32
C THR A 114 -6.89 10.29 -9.62
N LYS A 115 -7.31 9.13 -10.17
CA LYS A 115 -8.27 8.23 -9.53
C LYS A 115 -7.72 7.74 -8.19
N LEU A 116 -6.51 7.18 -8.17
CA LEU A 116 -5.86 6.63 -6.98
C LEU A 116 -5.63 7.72 -5.93
N ALA A 117 -5.10 8.89 -6.31
CA ALA A 117 -4.89 10.01 -5.40
C ALA A 117 -6.20 10.46 -4.72
N ASN A 118 -7.30 10.53 -5.49
CA ASN A 118 -8.61 10.85 -4.92
C ASN A 118 -9.12 9.76 -3.97
N LEU A 119 -8.93 8.48 -4.30
CA LEU A 119 -9.29 7.38 -3.41
C LEU A 119 -8.53 7.47 -2.08
N MET A 120 -7.21 7.69 -2.14
CA MET A 120 -6.37 7.82 -0.95
C MET A 120 -6.80 9.02 -0.10
N LYS A 121 -7.06 10.17 -0.73
CA LYS A 121 -7.57 11.37 -0.05
C LYS A 121 -8.88 11.09 0.67
N ASP A 122 -9.81 10.44 -0.02
CA ASP A 122 -11.13 10.12 0.53
C ASP A 122 -11.03 9.20 1.75
N GLU A 123 -10.10 8.24 1.75
CA GLU A 123 -9.82 7.40 2.92
C GLU A 123 -9.18 8.18 4.08
N VAL A 124 -8.25 9.12 3.80
CA VAL A 124 -7.71 10.01 4.84
C VAL A 124 -8.83 10.84 5.48
N ASP A 125 -9.73 11.40 4.66
CA ASP A 125 -10.87 12.17 5.16
C ASP A 125 -11.81 11.32 6.03
N LEU A 126 -12.06 10.08 5.60
CA LEU A 126 -12.86 9.12 6.36
C LEU A 126 -12.20 8.73 7.69
N MET A 127 -10.88 8.52 7.69
CA MET A 127 -10.13 8.27 8.93
C MET A 127 -10.26 9.45 9.91
N LEU A 128 -10.16 10.68 9.40
CA LEU A 128 -10.29 11.89 10.22
C LEU A 128 -11.71 12.09 10.76
N SER A 129 -12.74 11.81 9.97
CA SER A 129 -14.13 11.87 10.43
C SER A 129 -14.45 10.80 11.48
N LYS A 130 -13.69 9.69 11.46
CA LYS A 130 -13.77 8.58 12.41
C LYS A 130 -12.80 8.70 13.60
N ASP A 131 -12.20 9.87 13.84
CA ASP A 131 -11.27 10.16 14.94
C ASP A 131 -10.02 9.27 14.99
N PHE A 132 -9.52 8.83 13.82
CA PHE A 132 -8.18 8.25 13.73
C PHE A 132 -7.11 9.35 13.89
N PRO A 133 -5.88 9.02 14.34
CA PRO A 133 -4.79 9.98 14.44
C PRO A 133 -4.50 10.65 13.09
N GLU A 134 -4.31 11.98 13.07
CA GLU A 134 -4.07 12.76 11.84
C GLU A 134 -2.82 12.33 11.06
N ASP A 135 -1.84 11.75 11.77
CA ASP A 135 -0.61 11.23 11.22
C ASP A 135 -0.71 9.76 10.76
N THR A 136 -1.93 9.25 10.56
CA THR A 136 -2.18 7.90 10.04
C THR A 136 -2.19 7.95 8.50
N PRO A 137 -1.18 7.38 7.83
CA PRO A 137 -1.11 7.44 6.38
C PRO A 137 -2.00 6.39 5.69
N VAL A 138 -2.41 6.71 4.47
CA VAL A 138 -3.03 5.79 3.50
C VAL A 138 -2.05 5.53 2.37
N PHE A 139 -2.01 4.31 1.86
CA PHE A 139 -1.08 3.87 0.82
C PHE A 139 -1.78 3.60 -0.50
N GLY A 140 -1.05 3.75 -1.59
CA GLY A 140 -1.53 3.51 -2.94
C GLY A 140 -0.51 2.73 -3.77
N ILE A 141 -0.96 1.74 -4.55
CA ILE A 141 -0.13 1.12 -5.60
C ILE A 141 -0.80 1.42 -6.94
N LEU A 142 -0.06 2.06 -7.85
CA LEU A 142 -0.45 2.21 -9.24
C LEU A 142 0.40 1.27 -10.09
N VAL A 143 -0.25 0.29 -10.72
CA VAL A 143 0.39 -0.56 -11.72
C VAL A 143 -0.07 -0.10 -13.09
N GLY A 144 0.84 0.56 -13.79
CA GLY A 144 0.71 0.91 -15.18
C GLY A 144 1.43 -0.08 -16.08
N GLY A 145 0.75 -1.15 -16.52
CA GLY A 145 1.38 -2.16 -17.36
C GLY A 145 2.42 -2.85 -16.50
N HIS A 146 3.68 -2.80 -16.90
CA HIS A 146 4.76 -3.39 -16.11
C HIS A 146 5.42 -2.39 -15.14
N ASN A 147 4.99 -1.13 -15.10
CA ASN A 147 5.50 -0.13 -14.18
C ASN A 147 4.65 -0.09 -12.91
N GLY A 148 5.22 -0.50 -11.78
CA GLY A 148 4.63 -0.31 -10.46
C GLY A 148 5.14 0.97 -9.79
N ARG A 149 4.25 1.75 -9.19
CA ARG A 149 4.60 2.91 -8.34
C ARG A 149 3.83 2.83 -7.04
N VAL A 150 4.50 3.12 -5.93
CA VAL A 150 3.93 3.04 -4.60
C VAL A 150 3.95 4.42 -3.95
N PHE A 151 2.81 4.83 -3.44
CA PHE A 151 2.57 6.16 -2.88
C PHE A 151 2.12 6.07 -1.43
N VAL A 152 2.40 7.13 -0.69
CA VAL A 152 1.85 7.38 0.63
C VAL A 152 1.17 8.74 0.65
N MET A 153 0.00 8.82 1.28
CA MET A 153 -0.70 10.05 1.56
C MET A 153 -0.87 10.24 3.06
N ASP A 154 -0.49 11.41 3.56
CA ASP A 154 -0.69 11.82 4.94
C ASP A 154 -1.15 13.27 5.05
N LEU A 155 -1.56 13.65 6.27
CA LEU A 155 -1.98 15.02 6.61
C LEU A 155 -1.12 15.56 7.75
N VAL A 156 0.17 15.83 7.48
CA VAL A 156 1.10 16.37 8.51
C VAL A 156 0.88 17.86 8.80
N TYR A 157 0.36 18.62 7.83
CA TYR A 157 -0.01 20.02 8.01
C TYR A 157 -1.51 20.16 7.94
N THR A 158 -2.08 21.00 8.80
CA THR A 158 -3.53 21.24 8.85
C THR A 158 -4.06 21.58 7.45
N LYS A 159 -4.94 20.72 6.92
CA LYS A 159 -5.62 20.85 5.61
C LYS A 159 -4.73 20.73 4.37
N ILE A 160 -3.48 20.28 4.48
CA ILE A 160 -2.62 20.03 3.31
C ILE A 160 -2.23 18.56 3.26
N TYR A 161 -2.78 17.84 2.27
CA TYR A 161 -2.39 16.46 1.97
C TYR A 161 -1.01 16.45 1.33
N ARG A 162 -0.15 15.56 1.80
CA ARG A 162 1.12 15.27 1.14
C ARG A 162 0.98 13.91 0.46
N LEU A 163 1.17 13.89 -0.85
CA LEU A 163 1.26 12.67 -1.64
C LEU A 163 2.67 12.58 -2.20
N PHE A 164 3.39 11.51 -1.87
CA PHE A 164 4.73 11.28 -2.42
C PHE A 164 4.97 9.80 -2.73
N GLU A 165 5.79 9.56 -3.75
CA GLU A 165 6.22 8.24 -4.15
C GLU A 165 7.27 7.71 -3.16
N ILE A 166 7.07 6.50 -2.65
CA ILE A 166 8.01 5.83 -1.74
C ILE A 166 8.89 4.80 -2.46
N GLY A 167 8.52 4.40 -3.67
CA GLY A 167 9.29 3.54 -4.54
C GLY A 167 8.55 3.24 -5.83
N SER A 168 9.30 2.77 -6.81
CA SER A 168 8.79 2.28 -8.08
C SER A 168 9.62 1.09 -8.54
N PHE A 169 9.02 0.23 -9.35
CA PHE A 169 9.63 -1.01 -9.81
C PHE A 169 9.11 -1.40 -11.19
N LEU A 170 9.91 -2.20 -11.88
CA LEU A 170 9.54 -2.85 -13.13
C LEU A 170 9.17 -4.30 -12.86
N ILE A 171 7.99 -4.71 -13.27
CA ILE A 171 7.54 -6.10 -13.22
C ILE A 171 8.27 -6.86 -14.33
N PRO A 172 9.05 -7.91 -14.02
CA PRO A 172 9.78 -8.65 -15.03
C PRO A 172 8.85 -9.14 -16.14
N HIS A 173 9.27 -8.97 -17.39
CA HIS A 173 8.49 -9.41 -18.55
C HIS A 173 8.93 -10.79 -19.03
N ASN A 174 10.20 -11.12 -18.80
CA ASN A 174 10.83 -12.36 -19.21
C ASN A 174 11.93 -12.75 -18.19
N PRO A 175 12.45 -13.99 -18.25
CA PRO A 175 13.45 -14.47 -17.30
C PRO A 175 14.76 -13.66 -17.24
N LYS A 176 15.09 -12.88 -18.27
CA LYS A 176 16.30 -12.03 -18.26
C LYS A 176 16.13 -10.79 -17.38
N ASP A 177 14.88 -10.42 -17.08
CA ASP A 177 14.55 -9.27 -16.24
C ASP A 177 14.38 -9.66 -14.76
N LEU A 178 14.71 -10.90 -14.37
CA LEU A 178 14.51 -11.36 -12.99
C LEU A 178 15.33 -10.56 -11.97
N ASN A 179 16.44 -9.96 -12.38
CA ASN A 179 17.21 -9.04 -11.54
C ASN A 179 16.42 -7.78 -11.14
N ARG A 180 15.32 -7.44 -11.83
CA ARG A 180 14.41 -6.35 -11.46
C ARG A 180 13.55 -6.67 -10.24
N LEU A 181 13.51 -7.93 -9.81
CA LEU A 181 12.77 -8.31 -8.62
C LEU A 181 13.33 -7.64 -7.36
N ASP A 182 14.62 -7.30 -7.33
CA ASP A 182 15.23 -6.59 -6.20
C ASP A 182 14.51 -5.25 -5.95
N ASP A 183 14.25 -4.48 -7.01
CA ASP A 183 13.52 -3.19 -6.91
C ASP A 183 12.08 -3.38 -6.40
N VAL A 184 11.42 -4.47 -6.84
CA VAL A 184 10.07 -4.84 -6.37
C VAL A 184 10.13 -5.13 -4.88
N PHE A 185 11.09 -5.95 -4.46
CA PHE A 185 11.23 -6.42 -3.10
C PHE A 185 11.55 -5.28 -2.14
N ASP A 186 12.53 -4.44 -2.47
CA ASP A 186 12.89 -3.27 -1.67
C ASP A 186 11.70 -2.32 -1.49
N THR A 187 10.96 -2.07 -2.57
CA THR A 187 9.77 -1.22 -2.54
C THR A 187 8.66 -1.83 -1.67
N MET A 188 8.38 -3.12 -1.83
CA MET A 188 7.32 -3.81 -1.10
C MET A 188 7.67 -4.03 0.38
N VAL A 189 8.95 -4.22 0.72
CA VAL A 189 9.43 -4.24 2.11
C VAL A 189 9.17 -2.91 2.79
N LYS A 190 9.58 -1.82 2.12
CA LYS A 190 9.37 -0.47 2.63
C LYS A 190 7.88 -0.19 2.82
N LEU A 191 7.04 -0.57 1.86
CA LEU A 191 5.58 -0.46 1.97
C LEU A 191 5.05 -1.25 3.18
N ASN A 192 5.42 -2.52 3.31
CA ASN A 192 4.92 -3.40 4.38
C ASN A 192 5.29 -2.86 5.77
N ALA A 193 6.52 -2.36 5.94
CA ALA A 193 6.94 -1.74 7.20
C ALA A 193 6.09 -0.51 7.56
N LEU A 194 5.84 0.38 6.60
CA LEU A 194 5.02 1.57 6.80
C LEU A 194 3.54 1.23 7.04
N MET A 195 3.01 0.25 6.29
CA MET A 195 1.66 -0.27 6.47
C MET A 195 1.47 -0.90 7.85
N GLY A 196 2.45 -1.66 8.34
CA GLY A 196 2.42 -2.23 9.68
C GLY A 196 2.31 -1.16 10.77
N ALA A 197 3.04 -0.06 10.63
CA ALA A 197 2.94 1.08 11.56
C ALA A 197 1.57 1.78 11.49
N SER A 198 1.04 2.01 10.29
CA SER A 198 -0.31 2.59 10.10
C SER A 198 -1.40 1.67 10.67
N ALA A 199 -1.32 0.37 10.39
CA ALA A 199 -2.27 -0.61 10.87
C ALA A 199 -2.29 -0.72 12.40
N ALA A 200 -1.15 -0.61 13.07
CA ALA A 200 -1.08 -0.56 14.52
C ALA A 200 -1.83 0.65 15.10
N LYS A 201 -1.80 1.81 14.42
CA LYS A 201 -2.60 2.99 14.81
C LYS A 201 -4.08 2.73 14.58
N CYS A 202 -4.46 2.20 13.42
CA CYS A 202 -5.85 1.87 13.10
C CYS A 202 -6.43 0.88 14.11
N LEU A 203 -5.71 -0.21 14.42
CA LEU A 203 -6.17 -1.25 15.31
C LEU A 203 -6.47 -0.73 16.72
N LYS A 204 -5.66 0.19 17.25
CA LYS A 204 -5.94 0.84 18.55
C LYS A 204 -7.29 1.56 18.54
N VAL A 205 -7.60 2.28 17.46
CA VAL A 205 -8.87 2.99 17.32
C VAL A 205 -10.03 2.01 17.21
N LEU A 206 -9.90 0.98 16.37
CA LEU A 206 -10.94 -0.03 16.18
C LEU A 206 -11.24 -0.80 17.47
N GLN A 207 -10.21 -1.16 18.23
CA GLN A 207 -10.35 -1.84 19.53
C GLN A 207 -11.13 -0.99 20.54
N VAL A 208 -10.84 0.30 20.63
CA VAL A 208 -11.56 1.22 21.53
C VAL A 208 -13.04 1.34 21.14
N LYS A 209 -13.34 1.40 19.83
CA LYS A 209 -14.73 1.45 19.33
C LYS A 209 -15.51 0.18 19.63
N SER A 210 -14.83 -0.96 19.58
CA SER A 210 -15.41 -2.28 19.88
C SER A 210 -15.56 -2.60 21.38
N SER A 211 -15.18 -1.68 22.28
CA SER A 211 -15.36 -1.84 23.73
C SER A 211 -16.68 -1.21 24.18
N PRO A 212 -17.56 -1.96 24.90
CA PRO A 212 -18.82 -1.41 25.40
C PRO A 212 -18.55 -0.28 26.41
N GLY A 213 -19.18 0.88 26.18
CA GLY A 213 -19.22 1.98 27.15
C GLY A 213 -18.18 3.09 26.99
N THR A 214 -17.38 3.13 25.93
CA THR A 214 -16.42 4.25 25.74
C THR A 214 -17.15 5.47 25.14
N PRO A 215 -17.30 6.61 25.86
CA PRO A 215 -17.86 7.82 25.28
C PRO A 215 -16.93 8.37 24.18
N PRO A 216 -17.46 9.03 23.14
CA PRO A 216 -16.65 9.61 22.08
C PRO A 216 -15.66 10.62 22.67
N ARG A 217 -14.37 10.45 22.38
CA ARG A 217 -13.32 11.42 22.77
C ARG A 217 -13.63 12.75 22.11
N ARG A 218 -14.00 13.78 22.90
CA ARG A 218 -14.03 15.16 22.42
C ARG A 218 -12.64 15.54 21.90
N ARG A 219 -12.58 16.04 20.67
CA ARG A 219 -11.36 16.59 20.06
C ARG A 219 -10.76 17.67 20.98
N GLN A 220 -9.58 17.43 21.53
CA GLN A 220 -8.67 18.50 21.94
C GLN A 220 -7.77 18.80 20.74
N LEU A 221 -8.00 19.94 20.10
CA LEU A 221 -7.08 20.53 19.12
C LEU A 221 -5.75 20.81 19.81
N TYR A 222 -4.85 19.83 19.84
CA TYR A 222 -3.48 20.04 20.29
C TYR A 222 -2.68 20.64 19.14
N MET A 223 -2.40 21.94 19.20
CA MET A 223 -1.26 22.51 18.50
C MET A 223 0.02 21.92 19.09
N LYS A 224 0.51 20.83 18.50
CA LYS A 224 1.86 20.34 18.75
C LYS A 224 2.73 20.74 17.57
N HIS A 225 3.46 21.86 17.74
CA HIS A 225 4.72 22.03 17.02
C HIS A 225 5.61 20.85 17.40
N LYS A 226 5.75 19.86 16.51
CA LYS A 226 6.64 18.73 16.70
C LYS A 226 7.64 18.64 15.56
N SER A 227 8.81 19.21 15.83
CA SER A 227 10.07 19.01 15.12
C SER A 227 10.65 17.58 15.28
N SER A 228 9.86 16.58 15.72
CA SER A 228 10.40 15.27 16.13
C SER A 228 10.37 14.20 15.02
N ALA A 229 9.59 14.38 13.96
CA ALA A 229 9.51 13.38 12.87
C ALA A 229 10.78 13.36 12.01
N ILE A 230 11.45 14.52 11.85
CA ILE A 230 12.73 14.62 11.15
C ILE A 230 13.84 13.93 11.94
N VAL A 231 13.82 14.03 13.27
CA VAL A 231 14.82 13.38 14.15
C VAL A 231 14.66 11.85 14.13
N GLN A 232 13.43 11.33 14.18
CA GLN A 232 13.16 9.89 14.04
C GLN A 232 13.52 9.35 12.65
N TRP A 233 13.31 10.14 11.59
CA TRP A 233 13.70 9.76 10.23
C TRP A 233 15.23 9.76 10.02
N LEU A 234 15.94 10.71 10.65
CA LEU A 234 17.40 10.77 10.64
C LEU A 234 18.05 9.63 11.46
N GLU A 235 17.46 9.21 12.57
CA GLU A 235 17.91 8.03 13.31
C GLU A 235 17.68 6.73 12.54
N TYR A 236 16.55 6.59 11.86
CA TYR A 236 16.26 5.42 11.01
C TYR A 236 17.25 5.30 9.83
N ARG A 237 17.68 6.42 9.25
CA ARG A 237 18.74 6.47 8.23
C ARG A 237 20.10 5.97 8.73
N LYS A 238 20.47 6.27 9.99
CA LYS A 238 21.73 5.79 10.58
C LYS A 238 21.74 4.27 10.76
N THR A 239 20.59 3.67 11.05
CA THR A 239 20.45 2.21 11.19
C THR A 239 20.50 1.50 9.83
N ILE A 240 19.88 2.08 8.78
CA ILE A 240 19.94 1.52 7.43
C ILE A 240 21.35 1.62 6.83
N PHE A 241 22.05 2.75 7.02
CA PHE A 241 23.45 2.87 6.57
C PHE A 241 24.39 1.90 7.28
N LYS A 242 24.17 1.63 8.58
CA LYS A 242 24.92 0.60 9.31
C LYS A 242 24.69 -0.81 8.74
N CYS A 243 23.45 -1.15 8.37
CA CYS A 243 23.16 -2.45 7.75
C CYS A 243 23.78 -2.61 6.36
N LEU A 244 23.85 -1.53 5.56
CA LEU A 244 24.46 -1.58 4.22
C LEU A 244 26.00 -1.60 4.26
N SER A 245 26.63 -0.98 5.26
CA SER A 245 28.10 -1.03 5.41
C SER A 245 28.65 -2.42 5.79
N TYR A 246 27.81 -3.35 6.25
CA TYR A 246 28.19 -4.75 6.48
C TYR A 246 28.13 -5.63 5.23
N TYR A 247 27.54 -5.15 4.12
CA TYR A 247 27.42 -5.90 2.86
C TYR A 247 28.47 -5.49 1.80
N VAL A 248 29.33 -4.53 2.09
CA VAL A 248 30.40 -4.05 1.15
C VAL A 248 31.78 -4.60 1.51
N TYR A 249 31.89 -5.41 2.57
CA TYR A 249 33.13 -6.08 2.96
C TYR A 249 32.87 -7.57 3.20
N TYR A 250 32.51 -8.31 2.16
CA TYR A 250 32.81 -9.75 1.98
C TYR A 250 32.73 -10.10 0.49
#